data_AF-A0A2E3A9A6-F1
#
_entry.id   AF-A0A2E3A9A6-F1
#
_cell.length_a   1.000
_cell.length_b   1.000
_cell.length_c   1.000
_cell.angle_alpha   90.00
_cell.angle_beta   90.00
_cell.angle_gamma   90.00
#
_symmetry.space_group_name_H-M   'P 1'
#
loop_
_entity.id
_entity.type
_entity.pdbx_description
1 polymer ?
#
loop_
_entity_poly.entity_id
_entity_poly.type
_entity_poly.pdbx_seq_one_letter_code
_entity_poly.pdbx_strand_id
1 'polypeptide(L)'
;MNITDKGSIFIVSLFYIITLTCGYFIHESQLISKKNELDRLILTINSHEINVENNSIVVYEDIGRPQPTQKVYNAGSIVAISSIYEQKGYELDYISEFLKKVTDQEVIVTRIWFSKKMK
;
A
#
# COMPACT_ATOMS: atom_id res chain seq x y z
N MET A 1 22.08 24.23 -47.80
CA MET A 1 22.17 23.50 -46.52
C MET A 1 22.95 22.22 -46.77
N ASN A 2 24.13 22.08 -46.16
CA ASN A 2 25.03 20.98 -46.45
C ASN A 2 24.48 19.65 -45.92
N ILE A 3 24.96 18.53 -46.47
CA ILE A 3 24.53 17.18 -46.06
C ILE A 3 24.81 16.97 -44.55
N THR A 4 25.90 17.56 -44.05
CA THR A 4 26.28 17.61 -42.64
C THR A 4 25.24 18.31 -41.76
N ASP A 5 24.64 19.42 -42.23
CA ASP A 5 23.60 20.15 -41.48
C ASP A 5 22.30 19.34 -41.39
N LYS A 6 21.97 18.57 -42.43
CA LYS A 6 20.80 17.68 -42.43
C LYS A 6 21.01 16.50 -41.47
N GLY A 7 22.22 15.94 -41.44
CA GLY A 7 22.60 14.87 -40.52
C GLY A 7 22.55 15.31 -39.06
N SER A 8 23.07 16.51 -38.74
CA SER A 8 23.05 17.03 -37.38
C SER A 8 21.63 17.32 -36.89
N ILE A 9 20.77 17.92 -37.72
CA ILE A 9 19.35 18.14 -37.38
C ILE A 9 18.62 16.82 -37.11
N PHE A 10 18.89 15.79 -37.91
CA PHE A 10 18.30 14.46 -37.73
C PHE A 10 18.71 13.83 -36.40
N ILE A 11 20.00 13.88 -36.05
CA ILE A 11 20.53 13.34 -34.79
C ILE A 11 19.92 14.05 -33.58
N VAL A 12 19.84 15.39 -33.61
CA VAL A 12 19.25 16.17 -32.52
C VAL A 12 17.76 15.85 -32.37
N SER A 13 17.03 15.75 -33.48
CA SER A 13 15.61 15.39 -33.47
C SER A 13 15.38 13.99 -32.89
N LEU A 14 16.21 13.02 -33.26
CA LEU A 14 16.14 11.65 -32.75
C LEU A 14 16.41 11.60 -31.24
N PHE A 15 17.43 12.31 -30.76
CA PHE A 15 17.71 12.41 -29.33
C PHE A 15 16.55 13.03 -28.55
N TYR A 16 15.89 14.03 -29.13
CA TYR A 16 14.73 14.66 -28.51
C TYR A 16 13.56 13.70 -28.37
N ILE A 17 13.27 12.92 -29.42
CA ILE A 17 12.20 11.90 -29.40
C ILE A 17 12.52 10.84 -28.35
N ILE A 18 13.74 10.28 -28.35
CA ILE A 18 14.12 9.25 -27.38
C ILE A 18 14.00 9.76 -25.94
N THR A 19 14.46 10.99 -25.68
CA THR A 19 14.38 11.59 -24.35
C THR A 19 12.93 11.80 -23.91
N LEU A 20 12.08 12.29 -24.81
CA LEU A 20 10.66 12.49 -24.56
C LEU A 20 9.93 11.17 -24.30
N THR A 21 10.19 10.14 -25.12
CA THR A 21 9.57 8.82 -24.96
C THR A 21 10.04 8.12 -23.67
N CYS A 22 11.33 8.20 -23.33
CA CYS A 22 11.83 7.69 -22.06
C CYS A 22 11.21 8.43 -20.86
N GLY A 23 11.14 9.77 -20.92
CA GLY A 23 10.49 10.56 -19.88
C GLY A 23 9.01 10.20 -19.70
N TYR A 24 8.29 10.03 -20.81
CA TYR A 24 6.90 9.59 -20.79
C TYR A 24 6.74 8.20 -20.17
N PHE A 25 7.56 7.24 -20.58
CA PHE A 25 7.49 5.86 -20.07
C PHE A 25 7.81 5.78 -18.58
N ILE A 26 8.81 6.53 -18.10
CA ILE A 26 9.13 6.63 -16.68
C ILE A 26 7.96 7.22 -15.91
N HIS A 27 7.37 8.32 -16.40
CA HIS A 27 6.23 8.96 -15.75
C HIS A 27 5.00 8.05 -15.68
N GLU A 28 4.68 7.35 -16.77
CA GLU A 28 3.58 6.38 -16.81
C GLU A 28 3.82 5.23 -15.84
N SER A 29 5.03 4.68 -15.80
CA SER A 29 5.39 3.61 -14.85
C SER A 29 5.24 4.04 -13.39
N GLN A 30 5.58 5.29 -13.06
CA GLN A 30 5.39 5.86 -11.72
C GLN A 30 3.91 6.05 -11.39
N LEU A 31 3.08 6.48 -12.35
CA LEU A 31 1.63 6.58 -12.16
C LEU A 31 0.99 5.21 -11.95
N ILE A 32 1.44 4.17 -12.68
CA ILE A 32 0.98 2.79 -12.50
C ILE A 32 1.38 2.28 -11.11
N SER A 33 2.62 2.52 -10.68
CA SER A 33 3.09 2.12 -9.35
C SER A 33 2.28 2.81 -8.24
N LYS A 34 2.01 4.12 -8.38
CA LYS A 34 1.17 4.88 -7.46
C LYS A 34 -0.28 4.38 -7.44
N LYS A 35 -0.82 3.96 -8.58
CA LYS A 35 -2.17 3.38 -8.66
C LYS A 35 -2.23 2.04 -7.91
N ASN A 36 -1.20 1.21 -8.03
CA ASN A 36 -1.11 -0.07 -7.32
C ASN A 36 -0.88 0.08 -5.80
N GLU A 37 -0.21 1.15 -5.35
CA GLU A 37 -0.09 1.46 -3.92
C GLU A 37 -1.44 1.81 -3.27
N LEU A 38 -2.37 2.43 -4.01
CA LEU A 38 -3.68 2.85 -3.50
C LEU A 38 -4.67 1.69 -3.27
N ASP A 39 -4.40 0.50 -3.82
CA ASP A 39 -5.25 -0.69 -3.63
C ASP A 39 -4.78 -1.59 -2.48
N ARG A 40 -3.71 -1.21 -1.75
CA ARG A 40 -3.22 -1.97 -0.60
C ARG A 40 -3.94 -1.51 0.67
N LEU A 41 -4.61 -2.46 1.33
CA LEU A 41 -5.22 -2.27 2.63
C LEU A 41 -4.26 -2.80 3.70
N ILE A 42 -3.88 -1.96 4.65
CA ILE A 42 -3.05 -2.36 5.78
C ILE A 42 -3.87 -2.22 7.06
N LEU A 43 -3.99 -3.29 7.81
CA LEU A 43 -4.60 -3.28 9.14
C LEU A 43 -3.50 -3.21 10.19
N THR A 44 -3.66 -2.32 11.16
CA THR A 44 -2.85 -2.30 12.38
C THR A 44 -3.73 -2.62 13.58
N ILE A 45 -3.29 -3.57 14.39
CA ILE A 45 -3.98 -4.03 15.59
C ILE A 45 -2.98 -3.98 16.73
N ASN A 46 -3.33 -3.32 17.82
CA ASN A 46 -2.51 -3.30 19.02
C ASN A 46 -3.03 -4.32 20.03
N SER A 47 -2.14 -5.09 20.64
CA SER A 47 -2.52 -6.17 21.57
C SER A 47 -3.33 -5.68 22.77
N HIS A 48 -3.07 -4.47 23.26
CA HIS A 48 -3.79 -3.87 24.40
C HIS A 48 -5.22 -3.43 24.07
N GLU A 49 -5.58 -3.35 22.79
CA GLU A 49 -6.92 -2.98 22.32
C GLU A 49 -7.74 -4.20 21.89
N ILE A 50 -7.23 -5.40 22.17
CA ILE A 50 -7.95 -6.66 22.05
C ILE A 50 -8.60 -6.94 23.39
N ASN A 51 -9.92 -6.76 23.48
CA ASN A 51 -10.69 -7.10 24.66
C ASN A 51 -11.34 -8.48 24.47
N VAL A 52 -10.67 -9.51 24.98
CA VAL A 52 -11.14 -10.90 24.88
C VAL A 52 -12.46 -11.11 25.66
N GLU A 53 -12.63 -10.43 26.79
CA GLU A 53 -13.83 -10.56 27.65
C GLU A 53 -15.08 -10.01 26.96
N ASN A 54 -14.95 -8.88 26.29
CA ASN A 54 -16.04 -8.23 25.55
C ASN A 54 -16.08 -8.64 24.07
N ASN A 55 -15.26 -9.63 23.68
CA ASN A 55 -15.09 -10.10 22.29
C ASN A 55 -14.94 -8.94 21.29
N SER A 56 -14.14 -7.93 21.63
CA SER A 56 -14.00 -6.73 20.81
C SER A 56 -12.54 -6.41 20.51
N ILE A 57 -12.31 -5.86 19.32
CA ILE A 57 -10.98 -5.51 18.84
C ILE A 57 -11.02 -4.21 18.06
N VAL A 58 -10.05 -3.34 18.35
CA VAL A 58 -9.83 -2.10 17.60
C VAL A 58 -8.85 -2.40 16.47
N VAL A 59 -9.23 -1.97 15.27
CA VAL A 59 -8.45 -2.14 14.05
C VAL A 59 -8.29 -0.78 13.38
N TYR A 60 -7.06 -0.41 13.03
CA TYR A 60 -6.78 0.78 12.23
C TYR A 60 -6.58 0.38 10.77
N GLU A 61 -7.50 0.78 9.92
CA GLU A 61 -7.42 0.61 8.47
C GLU A 61 -6.60 1.75 7.85
N ASP A 62 -5.51 1.41 7.19
CA ASP A 62 -4.77 2.31 6.31
C ASP A 62 -5.00 1.90 4.86
N ILE A 63 -5.54 2.83 4.09
CA ILE A 63 -5.86 2.71 2.65
C ILE A 63 -5.15 3.79 1.83
N GLY A 64 -3.99 4.27 2.31
CA GLY A 64 -3.24 5.35 1.66
C GLY A 64 -3.85 6.75 1.86
N ARG A 65 -4.69 6.92 2.88
CA ARG A 65 -5.25 8.22 3.28
C ARG A 65 -4.37 8.88 4.34
N PRO A 66 -4.46 10.22 4.53
CA PRO A 66 -3.59 10.95 5.47
C PRO A 66 -3.67 10.46 6.92
N GLN A 67 -4.79 9.84 7.31
CA GLN A 67 -5.00 9.29 8.65
C GLN A 67 -5.66 7.91 8.54
N PRO A 68 -5.22 6.93 9.34
CA PRO A 68 -5.87 5.62 9.43
C PRO A 68 -7.30 5.76 9.96
N THR A 69 -8.22 4.95 9.44
CA THR A 69 -9.60 4.87 9.94
C THR A 69 -9.67 3.84 11.05
N GLN A 70 -10.06 4.26 12.25
CA GLN A 70 -10.30 3.34 13.36
C GLN A 70 -11.66 2.65 13.21
N LYS A 71 -11.70 1.32 13.37
CA LYS A 71 -12.92 0.52 13.42
C LYS A 71 -12.88 -0.43 14.60
N VAL A 72 -14.05 -0.66 15.19
CA VAL A 72 -14.25 -1.64 16.26
C VAL A 72 -15.03 -2.80 15.70
N TYR A 73 -14.50 -4.01 15.88
CA TYR A 73 -15.13 -5.25 15.46
C TYR A 73 -15.54 -6.06 16.68
N ASN A 74 -16.69 -6.75 16.57
CA ASN A 74 -17.11 -7.76 17.53
C ASN A 74 -16.39 -9.09 17.23
N ALA A 75 -15.07 -9.09 17.45
CA ALA A 75 -14.22 -10.26 17.32
C ALA A 75 -13.11 -10.20 18.38
N GLY A 76 -12.88 -11.30 19.09
CA GLY A 76 -11.83 -11.42 20.10
C GLY A 76 -10.48 -11.92 19.58
N SER A 77 -10.33 -12.13 18.27
CA SER A 77 -9.08 -12.64 17.69
C SER A 77 -8.68 -11.95 16.38
N ILE A 78 -7.38 -11.83 16.18
CA ILE A 78 -6.75 -11.32 14.95
C ILE A 78 -7.11 -12.20 13.74
N VAL A 79 -7.25 -13.51 13.94
CA VAL A 79 -7.62 -14.46 12.89
C VAL A 79 -9.06 -14.21 12.42
N ALA A 80 -9.98 -13.93 13.35
CA ALA A 80 -11.35 -13.58 13.01
C ALA A 80 -11.42 -12.28 12.20
N ILE A 81 -10.60 -11.28 12.55
CA ILE A 81 -10.45 -10.07 11.73
C ILE A 81 -9.97 -10.39 10.33
N SER A 82 -8.92 -11.20 10.20
CA SER A 82 -8.39 -11.57 8.89
C SER A 82 -9.47 -12.21 8.01
N SER A 83 -10.24 -13.16 8.57
CA SER A 83 -11.34 -13.81 7.87
C SER A 83 -12.46 -12.85 7.43
N ILE A 84 -12.79 -11.85 8.27
CA ILE A 84 -13.79 -10.81 7.90
C ILE A 84 -13.33 -10.03 6.66
N TYR A 85 -12.04 -9.72 6.52
CA TYR A 85 -11.54 -9.00 5.34
C TYR A 85 -11.42 -9.91 4.13
N GLU A 86 -11.08 -11.18 4.30
CA GLU A 86 -11.13 -12.14 3.20
C GLU A 86 -12.55 -12.29 2.63
N GLN A 87 -13.57 -12.34 3.48
CA GLN A 87 -14.98 -12.36 3.07
C GLN A 87 -15.41 -11.08 2.32
N LYS A 88 -14.77 -9.95 2.61
CA LYS A 88 -14.98 -8.68 1.88
C LYS A 88 -14.31 -8.64 0.50
N GLY A 89 -13.61 -9.71 0.11
CA GLY A 89 -12.92 -9.80 -1.17
C GLY A 89 -11.47 -9.30 -1.13
N TYR A 90 -10.86 -9.23 0.04
CA TYR A 90 -9.42 -9.03 0.16
C TYR A 90 -8.69 -10.38 0.17
N GLU A 91 -7.41 -10.37 -0.19
CA GLU A 91 -6.49 -11.49 -0.09
C GLU A 91 -5.39 -11.14 0.90
N LEU A 92 -5.11 -12.06 1.81
CA LEU A 92 -4.07 -11.88 2.80
C LEU A 92 -2.69 -12.01 2.14
N ASP A 93 -1.93 -10.93 2.11
CA ASP A 93 -0.58 -10.92 1.50
C ASP A 93 0.50 -11.29 2.53
N TYR A 94 0.45 -10.64 3.70
CA TYR A 94 1.50 -10.75 4.70
C TYR A 94 1.00 -10.38 6.09
N ILE A 95 1.61 -10.95 7.12
CA ILE A 95 1.39 -10.60 8.53
C ILE A 95 2.76 -10.38 9.18
N SER A 96 2.87 -9.33 9.98
CA SER A 96 4.04 -9.08 10.81
C SER A 96 3.63 -8.67 12.21
N GLU A 97 4.43 -9.07 13.18
CA GLU A 97 4.28 -8.64 14.56
C GLU A 97 5.57 -7.97 15.02
N PHE A 98 5.45 -6.84 15.72
CA PHE A 98 6.60 -6.13 16.27
C PHE A 98 6.24 -5.45 17.58
N LEU A 99 7.26 -5.27 18.42
CA LEU A 99 7.13 -4.56 19.68
C LEU A 99 7.23 -3.05 19.44
N LYS A 100 6.27 -2.31 19.97
CA LYS A 100 6.27 -0.84 19.98
C LYS A 100 6.29 -0.35 21.41
N LYS A 101 7.30 0.44 21.77
CA LYS A 101 7.32 1.17 23.04
C LYS A 101 6.38 2.35 22.96
N VAL A 102 5.33 2.33 23.77
CA VAL A 102 4.43 3.46 23.97
C VAL A 102 4.47 3.78 25.46
N THR A 103 5.03 4.95 25.81
CA THR A 103 4.97 5.54 27.15
C THR A 103 5.23 4.52 28.28
N ASP A 104 6.39 3.86 28.23
CA ASP A 104 6.88 2.84 29.19
C ASP A 104 6.23 1.45 29.17
N GLN A 105 5.39 1.14 28.18
CA GLN A 105 4.87 -0.21 27.95
C GLN A 105 5.28 -0.75 26.57
N GLU A 106 5.71 -2.01 26.53
CA GLU A 106 5.95 -2.74 25.28
C GLU A 106 4.63 -3.34 24.80
N VAL A 107 4.08 -2.76 23.74
CA VAL A 107 2.84 -3.22 23.10
C VAL A 107 3.21 -4.06 21.88
N ILE A 108 2.62 -5.24 21.76
CA ILE A 108 2.71 -6.04 20.54
C ILE A 108 1.77 -5.41 19.51
N VAL A 109 2.32 -5.04 18.37
CA VAL A 109 1.58 -4.50 17.23
C VAL A 109 1.59 -5.55 16.13
N THR A 110 0.39 -5.97 15.73
CA THR A 110 0.19 -6.85 14.58
C THR A 110 -0.20 -5.98 13.40
N ARG A 111 0.53 -6.12 12.29
CA ARG A 111 0.22 -5.48 11.02
C ARG A 111 -0.11 -6.54 9.99
N ILE A 112 -1.20 -6.33 9.28
CA ILE A 112 -1.73 -7.27 8.28
C ILE A 112 -1.87 -6.54 6.96
N TRP A 113 -1.30 -7.10 5.91
CA TRP A 113 -1.37 -6.55 4.56
C TRP A 113 -2.35 -7.36 3.74
N PHE A 114 -3.22 -6.62 3.06
CA PHE A 114 -4.20 -7.15 2.15
C PHE A 114 -4.05 -6.54 0.77
N SER A 115 -4.14 -7.39 -0.24
CA SER A 115 -4.41 -6.99 -1.61
C SER A 115 -5.90 -7.16 -1.91
N LYS A 116 -6.40 -6.42 -2.89
CA LYS A 116 -7.77 -6.57 -3.35
C LYS A 116 -7.81 -7.72 -4.34
N LYS A 117 -8.65 -8.74 -4.12
CA LYS A 117 -8.85 -9.80 -5.12
C LYS A 117 -9.38 -9.15 -6.39
N MET A 118 -8.62 -9.27 -7.48
CA MET A 118 -9.14 -8.90 -8.80
C MET A 118 -10.28 -9.86 -9.12
N LYS A 119 -11.46 -9.29 -9.40
CA LYS A 119 -12.66 -10.04 -9.78
C LYS A 119 -12.55 -10.58 -11.19
#